data_AF-A0A6C0IBU5-F1
#
_entry.id   AF-A0A6C0IBU5-F1
#
_cell.length_a   1.000
_cell.length_b   1.000
_cell.length_c   1.000
_cell.angle_alpha   90.00
_cell.angle_beta   90.00
_cell.angle_gamma   90.00
#
_symmetry.space_group_name_H-M   'P 1'
#
loop_
_entity.id
_entity.type
_entity.pdbx_description
1 polymer ?
#
loop_
_entity_poly.entity_id
_entity_poly.type
_entity_poly.pdbx_seq_one_letter_code
_entity_poly.pdbx_strand_id
1 'polypeptide(L)'
;MATTKLEVGIKKFDMKRIQQDAVCIFIGRRRTGKSTLVRDLLFHHQNMPLGTVISGTEESNSYYGKMIPPIFIHGEMSPVILENYVKRQKQIMKKIQEDIAVGVVSKRDPRSFLILDDCMYDDSWTHDKNIRYLFMNGRWLKVFFIITMQYPLGIQPSLRTNVDYVFILREPYISNRKRIYDNYASAFPSFEFFCQMMDQCTEDFGCIIIDNTTQSSKLEDTVYWYKAEIHPDFKIGAPELWKFSQQNLRNGEDEGMNQYDPNSAKKLKGPAIQIRKY
;
A
#
# COMPACT_ATOMS: atom_id res chain seq x y z
N MET A 1 2.30 49.34 2.17
CA MET A 1 1.88 48.38 3.20
C MET A 1 2.83 47.21 3.15
N ALA A 2 3.54 46.91 4.24
CA ALA A 2 4.39 45.73 4.31
C ALA A 2 3.49 44.50 4.35
N THR A 3 3.57 43.65 3.33
CA THR A 3 2.88 42.36 3.31
C THR A 3 3.53 41.48 4.37
N THR A 4 2.89 41.35 5.54
CA THR A 4 3.34 40.44 6.59
C THR A 4 3.34 39.02 6.02
N LYS A 5 4.52 38.45 5.75
CA LYS A 5 4.65 37.04 5.37
C LYS A 5 4.37 36.20 6.61
N LEU A 6 3.29 35.41 6.57
CA LEU A 6 3.06 34.37 7.56
C LEU A 6 4.08 33.25 7.28
N GLU A 7 5.06 33.04 8.16
CA GLU A 7 5.95 31.90 8.09
C GLU A 7 5.27 30.69 8.73
N VAL A 8 4.92 29.70 7.91
CA VAL A 8 4.39 28.41 8.39
C VAL A 8 5.51 27.38 8.30
N GLY A 9 6.03 26.93 9.44
CA GLY A 9 7.04 25.88 9.49
C GLY A 9 6.39 24.49 9.49
N ILE A 10 6.55 23.75 8.40
CA ILE A 10 6.12 22.35 8.29
C ILE A 10 7.34 21.43 8.49
N LYS A 11 7.20 20.39 9.31
CA LYS A 11 8.28 19.45 9.64
C LYS A 11 8.50 18.46 8.49
N LYS A 12 9.75 18.02 8.29
CA LYS A 12 10.03 16.84 7.45
C LYS A 12 9.43 15.60 8.13
N PHE A 13 8.72 14.78 7.39
CA PHE A 13 8.17 13.52 7.91
C PHE A 13 9.27 12.46 8.14
N ASP A 14 9.09 11.61 9.13
CA ASP A 14 9.92 10.43 9.38
C ASP A 14 9.16 9.16 8.97
N MET A 15 9.58 8.54 7.88
CA MET A 15 8.95 7.33 7.33
C MET A 15 8.93 6.14 8.29
N LYS A 16 9.83 6.10 9.28
CA LYS A 16 9.87 5.04 10.29
C LYS A 16 8.72 5.13 11.29
N ARG A 17 8.00 6.26 11.33
CA ARG A 17 6.81 6.44 12.18
C ARG A 17 5.61 5.64 11.69
N ILE A 18 5.58 5.27 10.41
CA ILE A 18 4.47 4.53 9.82
C ILE A 18 4.44 3.11 10.39
N GLN A 19 3.28 2.73 10.91
CA GLN A 19 3.07 1.41 11.47
C GLN A 19 2.90 0.38 10.34
N GLN A 20 3.41 -0.83 10.54
CA GLN A 20 3.35 -1.92 9.54
C GLN A 20 1.97 -2.59 9.44
N ASP A 21 0.92 -1.92 9.93
CA ASP A 21 -0.49 -2.28 9.80
C ASP A 21 -1.35 -1.04 9.48
N ALA A 22 -0.70 0.04 9.02
CA ALA A 22 -1.34 1.30 8.63
C ALA A 22 -2.02 1.20 7.26
N VAL A 23 -2.91 2.14 6.97
CA VAL A 23 -3.44 2.37 5.62
C VAL A 23 -2.83 3.63 5.04
N CYS A 24 -2.05 3.49 3.97
CA CYS A 24 -1.36 4.58 3.29
C CYS A 24 -1.92 4.78 1.87
N ILE A 25 -2.24 6.03 1.55
CA ILE A 25 -2.66 6.43 0.20
C ILE A 25 -1.61 7.34 -0.43
N PHE A 26 -1.29 7.09 -1.70
CA PHE A 26 -0.41 7.91 -2.52
C PHE A 26 -1.18 8.50 -3.71
N ILE A 27 -1.40 9.80 -3.70
CA ILE A 27 -2.16 10.53 -4.72
C ILE A 27 -1.20 11.35 -5.59
N GLY A 28 -1.19 11.08 -6.89
CA GLY A 28 -0.38 11.85 -7.82
C GLY A 28 -0.49 11.38 -9.25
N ARG A 29 -0.25 12.28 -10.20
CA ARG A 29 -0.28 11.95 -11.62
C ARG A 29 0.85 11.00 -12.03
N ARG A 30 0.86 10.58 -13.29
CA ARG A 30 2.02 9.86 -13.86
C ARG A 30 3.26 10.74 -13.75
N ARG A 31 4.42 10.10 -13.51
CA ARG A 31 5.75 10.74 -13.46
C ARG A 31 5.94 11.77 -12.34
N THR A 32 5.15 11.71 -11.26
CA THR A 32 5.34 12.58 -10.08
C THR A 32 6.20 11.97 -8.98
N GLY A 33 6.64 10.71 -9.12
CA GLY A 33 7.48 10.02 -8.13
C GLY A 33 6.75 9.04 -7.20
N LYS A 34 5.46 8.73 -7.46
CA LYS A 34 4.67 7.78 -6.63
C LYS A 34 5.38 6.46 -6.36
N SER A 35 5.81 5.74 -7.40
CA SER A 35 6.45 4.43 -7.24
C SER A 35 7.75 4.54 -6.45
N THR A 36 8.56 5.58 -6.69
CA THR A 36 9.78 5.87 -5.91
C THR A 36 9.48 6.04 -4.43
N LEU A 37 8.41 6.77 -4.11
CA LEU A 37 7.98 7.01 -2.74
C LEU A 37 7.43 5.73 -2.07
N VAL A 38 6.72 4.87 -2.82
CA VAL A 38 6.32 3.53 -2.33
C VAL A 38 7.56 2.65 -2.08
N ARG A 39 8.56 2.66 -2.96
CA ARG A 39 9.81 1.91 -2.75
C ARG A 39 10.58 2.41 -1.53
N ASP A 40 10.63 3.72 -1.31
CA ASP A 40 11.21 4.33 -0.11
C ASP A 40 10.47 3.89 1.16
N LEU A 41 9.14 3.92 1.15
CA LEU A 41 8.33 3.38 2.24
C LEU A 41 8.66 1.90 2.53
N LEU A 42 8.70 1.08 1.48
CA LEU A 42 9.01 -0.34 1.58
C LEU A 42 10.44 -0.60 2.08
N PHE A 43 11.41 0.25 1.75
CA PHE A 43 12.78 0.13 2.25
C PHE A 43 12.84 0.22 3.78
N HIS A 44 12.10 1.17 4.36
CA HIS A 44 11.96 1.30 5.82
C HIS A 44 11.18 0.14 6.47
N HIS A 45 10.52 -0.70 5.66
CA HIS A 45 9.68 -1.82 6.09
C HIS A 45 10.12 -3.17 5.49
N GLN A 46 11.38 -3.28 5.07
CA GLN A 46 11.90 -4.46 4.37
C GLN A 46 11.92 -5.75 5.23
N ASN A 47 11.76 -5.62 6.55
CA ASN A 47 11.69 -6.75 7.49
C ASN A 47 10.31 -7.44 7.52
N MET A 48 9.36 -7.04 6.67
CA MET A 48 8.08 -7.73 6.54
C MET A 48 8.26 -9.11 5.90
N PRO A 49 7.54 -10.14 6.37
CA PRO A 49 7.76 -11.51 5.92
C PRO A 49 7.11 -11.83 4.57
N LEU A 50 6.13 -11.03 4.14
CA LEU A 50 5.37 -11.25 2.91
C LEU A 50 4.69 -9.95 2.44
N GLY A 51 4.55 -9.80 1.13
CA GLY A 51 3.54 -8.90 0.58
C GLY A 51 3.02 -9.35 -0.78
N THR A 52 1.84 -8.84 -1.10
CA THR A 52 1.15 -9.06 -2.36
C THR A 52 0.99 -7.72 -3.07
N VAL A 53 1.26 -7.70 -4.37
CA VAL A 53 1.12 -6.52 -5.21
C VAL A 53 0.11 -6.83 -6.30
N ILE A 54 -0.87 -5.94 -6.45
CA ILE A 54 -1.77 -5.90 -7.60
C ILE A 54 -1.44 -4.59 -8.31
N SER A 55 -0.86 -4.67 -9.49
CA SER A 55 -0.40 -3.50 -10.23
C SER A 55 -0.80 -3.59 -11.70
N GLY A 56 -1.71 -2.70 -12.10
CA GLY A 56 -2.14 -2.54 -13.50
C GLY A 56 -1.04 -2.01 -14.43
N THR A 57 0.16 -1.74 -13.90
CA THR A 57 1.28 -1.17 -14.66
C THR A 57 2.52 -2.07 -14.70
N GLU A 58 2.50 -3.21 -13.99
CA GLU A 58 3.69 -4.06 -13.83
C GLU A 58 4.11 -4.78 -15.12
N GLU A 59 3.15 -5.14 -16.00
CA GLU A 59 3.41 -5.84 -17.27
C GLU A 59 4.42 -5.12 -18.17
N SER A 60 4.64 -3.82 -17.94
CA SER A 60 5.58 -2.99 -18.71
C SER A 60 6.90 -2.65 -17.99
N ASN A 61 6.99 -2.77 -16.66
CA ASN A 61 8.08 -2.15 -15.89
C ASN A 61 8.86 -3.08 -14.95
N SER A 62 8.33 -4.26 -14.60
CA SER A 62 8.97 -5.19 -13.64
C SER A 62 9.50 -4.46 -12.38
N TYR A 63 8.74 -3.45 -11.91
CA TYR A 63 9.20 -2.52 -10.88
C TYR A 63 9.28 -3.24 -9.53
N TYR A 64 8.20 -3.93 -9.17
CA TYR A 64 8.10 -4.67 -7.92
C TYR A 64 8.84 -6.00 -7.99
N GLY A 65 8.98 -6.62 -9.17
CA GLY A 65 9.70 -7.90 -9.34
C GLY A 65 11.16 -7.90 -8.85
N LYS A 66 11.78 -6.71 -8.71
CA LYS A 66 13.13 -6.55 -8.14
C LYS A 66 13.16 -6.67 -6.62
N MET A 67 12.07 -6.33 -5.94
CA MET A 67 11.98 -6.21 -4.49
C MET A 67 11.01 -7.22 -3.84
N ILE A 68 10.12 -7.82 -4.62
CA ILE A 68 9.09 -8.77 -4.16
C ILE A 68 9.11 -10.00 -5.08
N PRO A 69 8.96 -11.23 -4.54
CA PRO A 69 8.91 -12.43 -5.36
C PRO A 69 7.79 -12.34 -6.42
N PRO A 70 8.09 -12.55 -7.72
CA PRO A 70 7.10 -12.30 -8.79
C PRO A 70 5.80 -13.10 -8.67
N ILE A 71 5.81 -14.27 -8.02
CA ILE A 71 4.59 -15.06 -7.77
C ILE A 71 3.53 -14.32 -6.92
N PHE A 72 3.92 -13.27 -6.19
CA PHE A 72 3.00 -12.43 -5.41
C PHE A 72 2.64 -11.12 -6.11
N ILE A 73 3.03 -10.96 -7.37
CA ILE A 73 2.74 -9.78 -8.18
C ILE A 73 1.72 -10.17 -9.23
N HIS A 74 0.61 -9.43 -9.27
CA HIS A 74 -0.52 -9.68 -10.14
C HIS A 74 -0.75 -8.46 -11.02
N GLY A 75 -0.92 -8.66 -12.33
CA GLY A 75 -1.17 -7.58 -13.29
C GLY A 75 -2.55 -6.94 -13.14
N GLU A 76 -3.55 -7.72 -12.73
CA GLU A 76 -4.93 -7.25 -12.61
C GLU A 76 -5.56 -7.64 -11.28
N MET A 77 -6.51 -6.82 -10.84
CA MET A 77 -7.29 -7.12 -9.65
C MET A 77 -8.30 -8.22 -9.96
N SER A 78 -8.22 -9.33 -9.24
CA SER A 78 -9.24 -10.37 -9.24
C SER A 78 -9.80 -10.55 -7.83
N PRO A 79 -11.13 -10.66 -7.66
CA PRO A 79 -11.74 -10.96 -6.37
C PRO A 79 -11.15 -12.21 -5.69
N VAL A 80 -10.69 -13.19 -6.50
CA VAL A 80 -10.05 -14.43 -6.01
C VAL A 80 -8.71 -14.14 -5.33
N ILE A 81 -7.92 -13.20 -5.86
CA ILE A 81 -6.63 -12.82 -5.27
C ILE A 81 -6.87 -12.19 -3.89
N LEU A 82 -7.80 -11.23 -3.82
CA LEU A 82 -8.16 -10.56 -2.56
C LEU A 82 -8.76 -11.53 -1.54
N GLU A 83 -9.65 -12.44 -1.98
CA GLU A 83 -10.23 -13.45 -1.11
C GLU A 83 -9.16 -14.39 -0.54
N ASN A 84 -8.23 -14.85 -1.38
CA ASN A 84 -7.12 -15.70 -0.94
C ASN A 84 -6.19 -14.97 0.05
N TYR A 85 -5.90 -13.70 -0.21
CA TYR A 85 -5.11 -12.86 0.69
C TYR A 85 -5.78 -12.73 2.06
N VAL A 86 -7.05 -12.31 2.09
CA VAL A 86 -7.82 -12.15 3.35
C VAL A 86 -7.97 -13.49 4.07
N LYS A 87 -8.25 -14.57 3.35
CA LYS A 87 -8.38 -15.92 3.91
C LYS A 87 -7.08 -16.37 4.58
N ARG A 88 -5.94 -16.17 3.93
CA ARG A 88 -4.62 -16.46 4.50
C ARG A 88 -4.41 -15.68 5.80
N GLN A 89 -4.64 -14.36 5.78
CA GLN A 89 -4.43 -13.52 6.98
C GLN A 89 -5.33 -13.94 8.14
N LYS A 90 -6.61 -14.23 7.87
CA LYS A 90 -7.54 -14.79 8.87
C LYS A 90 -7.04 -16.10 9.47
N GLN A 91 -6.50 -17.01 8.64
CA GLN A 91 -5.96 -18.28 9.11
C GLN A 91 -4.72 -18.11 9.99
N ILE A 92 -3.82 -17.18 9.64
CA ILE A 92 -2.64 -16.89 10.46
C ILE A 92 -3.06 -16.30 11.81
N MET A 93 -3.95 -15.29 11.80
CA MET A 93 -4.45 -14.70 13.04
C MET A 93 -5.18 -15.72 13.91
N LYS A 94 -5.99 -16.61 13.32
CA LYS A 94 -6.66 -17.69 14.05
C LYS A 94 -5.65 -18.59 14.77
N LYS A 95 -4.59 -19.04 14.09
CA LYS A 95 -3.55 -19.88 14.70
C LYS A 95 -2.80 -19.16 15.83
N ILE A 96 -2.54 -17.86 15.67
CA ILE A 96 -1.93 -17.05 16.74
C ILE A 96 -2.85 -16.99 17.96
N GLN A 97 -4.15 -16.78 17.75
CA GLN A 97 -5.13 -16.77 18.85
C GLN A 97 -5.27 -18.14 19.52
N GLU A 98 -5.22 -19.23 18.75
CA GLU A 98 -5.18 -20.60 19.29
C GLU A 98 -3.94 -20.82 20.18
N ASP A 99 -2.75 -20.40 19.74
CA ASP A 99 -1.52 -20.48 20.54
C ASP A 99 -1.65 -19.66 21.84
N ILE A 100 -2.16 -18.42 21.76
CA ILE A 100 -2.37 -17.54 22.92
C ILE A 100 -3.37 -18.15 23.93
N ALA A 101 -4.45 -18.75 23.43
CA ALA A 101 -5.49 -19.35 24.27
C ALA A 101 -4.96 -20.54 25.11
N VAL A 102 -3.91 -21.23 24.64
CA VAL A 102 -3.23 -22.29 25.38
C VAL A 102 -1.97 -21.81 26.12
N GLY A 103 -1.76 -20.49 26.22
CA GLY A 103 -0.65 -19.87 26.94
C GLY A 103 0.70 -19.95 26.22
N VAL A 104 0.72 -20.19 24.91
CA VAL A 104 1.95 -20.32 24.10
C VAL A 104 2.22 -19.03 23.34
N VAL A 105 3.47 -18.55 23.40
CA VAL A 105 3.93 -17.46 22.52
C VAL A 105 4.05 -18.00 21.10
N SER A 106 3.18 -17.51 20.21
CA SER A 106 3.22 -17.88 18.80
C SER A 106 4.54 -17.47 18.14
N LYS A 107 5.13 -18.40 17.37
CA LYS A 107 6.31 -18.13 16.51
C LYS A 107 5.93 -17.56 15.14
N ARG A 108 4.64 -17.35 14.87
CA ARG A 108 4.14 -16.89 13.57
C ARG A 108 4.13 -15.38 13.53
N ASP A 109 4.68 -14.83 12.46
CA ASP A 109 4.60 -13.41 12.15
C ASP A 109 3.36 -13.15 11.26
N PRO A 110 2.35 -12.41 11.76
CA PRO A 110 1.15 -12.10 10.99
C PRO A 110 1.34 -10.94 10.01
N ARG A 111 2.42 -10.15 10.13
CA ARG A 111 2.60 -8.94 9.34
C ARG A 111 2.62 -9.29 7.86
N SER A 112 1.87 -8.54 7.06
CA SER A 112 1.94 -8.61 5.61
C SER A 112 1.60 -7.26 5.02
N PHE A 113 1.98 -7.01 3.77
CA PHE A 113 1.48 -5.84 3.05
C PHE A 113 0.67 -6.21 1.82
N LEU A 114 -0.23 -5.32 1.43
CA LEU A 114 -0.99 -5.38 0.19
C LEU A 114 -0.82 -4.05 -0.53
N ILE A 115 -0.34 -4.09 -1.78
CA ILE A 115 -0.22 -2.90 -2.63
C ILE A 115 -1.26 -2.98 -3.72
N LEU A 116 -2.07 -1.93 -3.84
CA LEU A 116 -2.94 -1.67 -4.99
C LEU A 116 -2.32 -0.51 -5.77
N ASP A 117 -1.56 -0.82 -6.81
CA ASP A 117 -0.83 0.19 -7.59
C ASP A 117 -1.57 0.51 -8.90
N ASP A 118 -2.14 1.71 -8.97
CA ASP A 118 -2.85 2.25 -10.14
C ASP A 118 -3.89 1.26 -10.74
N CYS A 119 -4.46 0.36 -9.93
CA CYS A 119 -5.44 -0.65 -10.40
C CYS A 119 -6.91 -0.17 -10.34
N MET A 120 -7.13 1.11 -10.00
CA MET A 120 -8.44 1.70 -9.70
C MET A 120 -9.12 2.31 -10.94
N TYR A 121 -9.08 1.64 -12.09
CA TYR A 121 -9.62 2.18 -13.34
C TYR A 121 -11.16 2.15 -13.41
N ASP A 122 -11.81 1.22 -12.71
CA ASP A 122 -13.27 1.14 -12.60
C ASP A 122 -13.74 1.32 -11.14
N ASP A 123 -15.02 1.59 -10.92
CA ASP A 123 -15.56 1.77 -9.55
C ASP A 123 -15.85 0.44 -8.84
N SER A 124 -15.56 -0.70 -9.48
CA SER A 124 -15.97 -2.03 -8.99
C SER A 124 -15.23 -2.41 -7.71
N TRP A 125 -13.95 -2.07 -7.61
CA TRP A 125 -13.12 -2.37 -6.44
C TRP A 125 -13.63 -1.68 -5.16
N THR A 126 -14.27 -0.52 -5.29
CA THR A 126 -14.81 0.23 -4.15
C THR A 126 -15.96 -0.50 -3.45
N HIS A 127 -16.60 -1.41 -4.19
CA HIS A 127 -17.70 -2.24 -3.72
C HIS A 127 -17.24 -3.65 -3.32
N ASP A 128 -15.97 -4.00 -3.54
CA ASP A 128 -15.44 -5.31 -3.17
C ASP A 128 -15.45 -5.51 -1.65
N LYS A 129 -16.08 -6.61 -1.22
CA LYS A 129 -16.25 -6.95 0.20
C LYS A 129 -14.91 -7.13 0.93
N ASN A 130 -13.88 -7.63 0.25
CA ASN A 130 -12.56 -7.87 0.83
C ASN A 130 -11.81 -6.56 1.00
N ILE A 131 -11.91 -5.62 0.04
CA ILE A 131 -11.35 -4.27 0.19
C ILE A 131 -11.98 -3.57 1.39
N ARG A 132 -13.32 -3.53 1.46
CA ARG A 132 -14.02 -2.93 2.61
C ARG A 132 -13.61 -3.58 3.93
N TYR A 133 -13.50 -4.91 3.93
CA TYR A 133 -13.04 -5.67 5.09
C TYR A 133 -11.61 -5.29 5.49
N LEU A 134 -10.68 -5.14 4.55
CA LEU A 134 -9.30 -4.74 4.79
C LEU A 134 -9.18 -3.32 5.33
N PHE A 135 -9.95 -2.35 4.82
CA PHE A 135 -9.99 -1.01 5.42
C PHE A 135 -10.45 -1.05 6.88
N MET A 136 -11.51 -1.81 7.19
CA MET A 136 -12.09 -1.82 8.53
C MET A 136 -11.33 -2.72 9.53
N ASN A 137 -10.64 -3.77 9.05
CA ASN A 137 -10.05 -4.82 9.89
C ASN A 137 -8.56 -5.06 9.62
N GLY A 138 -7.93 -4.29 8.73
CA GLY A 138 -6.54 -4.47 8.32
C GLY A 138 -5.56 -4.40 9.49
N ARG A 139 -5.77 -3.46 10.41
CA ARG A 139 -4.99 -3.32 11.64
C ARG A 139 -5.03 -4.57 12.52
N TRP A 140 -6.21 -5.18 12.66
CA TRP A 140 -6.36 -6.45 13.40
C TRP A 140 -5.68 -7.61 12.67
N LEU A 141 -5.78 -7.66 11.33
CA LEU A 141 -5.11 -8.64 10.49
C LEU A 141 -3.60 -8.42 10.31
N LYS A 142 -3.06 -7.33 10.86
CA LYS A 142 -1.66 -6.91 10.67
C LYS A 142 -1.28 -6.75 9.20
N VAL A 143 -2.20 -6.13 8.44
CA VAL A 143 -2.03 -5.82 7.03
C VAL A 143 -1.62 -4.36 6.87
N PHE A 144 -0.42 -4.14 6.34
CA PHE A 144 0.02 -2.84 5.84
C PHE A 144 -0.62 -2.61 4.46
N PHE A 145 -1.58 -1.70 4.38
CA PHE A 145 -2.34 -1.50 3.16
C PHE A 145 -1.88 -0.23 2.42
N ILE A 146 -1.32 -0.41 1.23
CA ILE A 146 -0.77 0.67 0.40
C ILE A 146 -1.60 0.80 -0.87
N ILE A 147 -2.09 1.99 -1.14
CA ILE A 147 -2.89 2.28 -2.32
C ILE A 147 -2.27 3.45 -3.05
N THR A 148 -2.01 3.30 -4.35
CA THR A 148 -1.64 4.42 -5.22
C THR A 148 -2.81 4.76 -6.12
N MET A 149 -2.99 6.06 -6.38
CA MET A 149 -4.05 6.53 -7.25
C MET A 149 -3.57 7.72 -8.10
N GLN A 150 -3.94 7.70 -9.38
CA GLN A 150 -3.77 8.86 -10.26
C GLN A 150 -4.85 9.92 -10.01
N TYR A 151 -6.05 9.51 -9.60
CA TYR A 151 -7.19 10.38 -9.35
C TYR A 151 -7.71 10.22 -7.90
N PRO A 152 -8.07 11.32 -7.23
CA PRO A 152 -8.40 11.30 -5.79
C PRO A 152 -9.72 10.60 -5.44
N LEU A 153 -10.63 10.38 -6.40
CA LEU A 153 -12.01 9.97 -6.10
C LEU A 153 -12.23 8.47 -5.98
N GLY A 154 -11.16 7.66 -5.94
CA GLY A 154 -11.30 6.21 -5.88
C GLY A 154 -11.94 5.67 -4.59
N ILE A 155 -11.73 6.27 -3.43
CA ILE A 155 -12.16 5.68 -2.14
C ILE A 155 -13.49 6.25 -1.69
N GLN A 156 -14.43 5.38 -1.27
CA GLN A 156 -15.71 5.79 -0.68
C GLN A 156 -15.50 6.57 0.62
N PRO A 157 -16.30 7.61 0.92
CA PRO A 157 -16.15 8.42 2.13
C PRO A 157 -16.06 7.62 3.44
N SER A 158 -16.84 6.54 3.56
CA SER A 158 -16.86 5.66 4.75
C SER A 158 -15.56 4.89 4.97
N LEU A 159 -14.76 4.67 3.92
CA LEU A 159 -13.48 3.97 4.01
C LEU A 159 -12.33 4.94 4.35
N ARG A 160 -12.46 6.22 3.97
CA ARG A 160 -11.41 7.24 4.17
C ARG A 160 -11.10 7.51 5.63
N THR A 161 -12.06 7.30 6.53
CA THR A 161 -11.85 7.41 7.98
C THR A 161 -10.90 6.36 8.54
N ASN A 162 -10.61 5.29 7.79
CA ASN A 162 -9.64 4.25 8.15
C ASN A 162 -8.26 4.50 7.52
N VAL A 163 -8.05 5.64 6.85
CA VAL A 163 -6.78 5.99 6.24
C VAL A 163 -5.90 6.69 7.26
N ASP A 164 -4.74 6.11 7.53
CA ASP A 164 -3.78 6.62 8.51
C ASP A 164 -2.90 7.72 7.92
N TYR A 165 -2.42 7.54 6.68
CA TYR A 165 -1.54 8.51 6.03
C TYR A 165 -1.95 8.77 4.58
N VAL A 166 -1.96 10.05 4.18
CA VAL A 166 -2.17 10.47 2.79
C VAL A 166 -0.97 11.23 2.28
N PHE A 167 -0.31 10.68 1.28
CA PHE A 167 0.78 11.30 0.55
C PHE A 167 0.22 11.97 -0.71
N ILE A 168 0.37 13.28 -0.80
CA ILE A 168 -0.14 14.11 -1.88
C ILE A 168 1.07 14.65 -2.67
N LEU A 169 1.24 14.17 -3.89
CA LEU A 169 2.27 14.63 -4.82
C LEU A 169 1.71 15.76 -5.68
N ARG A 170 2.59 16.34 -6.52
CA ARG A 170 2.26 17.46 -7.40
C ARG A 170 1.02 17.20 -8.27
N GLU A 171 0.06 18.11 -8.22
CA GLU A 171 -1.12 18.13 -9.08
C GLU A 171 -1.26 19.53 -9.70
N PRO A 172 -1.09 19.70 -11.02
CA PRO A 172 -1.23 21.02 -11.66
C PRO A 172 -2.68 21.46 -11.90
N TYR A 173 -3.65 20.54 -11.99
CA TYR A 173 -5.02 20.92 -12.32
C TYR A 173 -5.78 21.36 -11.07
N ILE A 174 -6.24 22.61 -11.07
CA ILE A 174 -6.99 23.23 -9.96
C ILE A 174 -8.24 22.40 -9.61
N SER A 175 -8.95 21.85 -10.60
CA SER A 175 -10.11 20.98 -10.39
C SER A 175 -9.77 19.70 -9.60
N ASN A 176 -8.62 19.08 -9.88
CA ASN A 176 -8.14 17.94 -9.13
C ASN A 176 -7.59 18.34 -7.76
N ARG A 177 -6.90 19.48 -7.62
CA ARG A 177 -6.52 20.03 -6.31
C ARG A 177 -7.74 20.20 -5.42
N LYS A 178 -8.83 20.74 -5.96
CA LYS A 178 -10.07 20.95 -5.21
C LYS A 178 -10.64 19.62 -4.71
N ARG A 179 -10.66 18.60 -5.58
CA ARG A 179 -11.04 17.23 -5.19
C ARG A 179 -10.12 16.65 -4.11
N ILE A 180 -8.80 16.82 -4.21
CA ILE A 180 -7.87 16.35 -3.17
C ILE A 180 -8.15 17.06 -1.84
N TYR A 181 -8.30 18.39 -1.88
CA TYR A 181 -8.61 19.21 -0.71
C TYR A 181 -9.88 18.76 -0.01
N ASP A 182 -10.98 18.64 -0.75
CA ASP A 182 -12.29 18.30 -0.19
C ASP A 182 -12.35 16.88 0.40
N ASN A 183 -11.51 15.95 -0.09
CA ASN A 183 -11.60 14.54 0.27
C ASN A 183 -10.48 14.05 1.21
N TYR A 184 -9.31 14.69 1.20
CA TYR A 184 -8.14 14.24 1.97
C TYR A 184 -7.39 15.36 2.68
N ALA A 185 -7.51 16.62 2.25
CA ALA A 185 -6.71 17.73 2.78
C ALA A 185 -7.54 18.77 3.56
N SER A 186 -8.61 18.33 4.23
CA SER A 186 -9.43 19.19 5.08
C SER A 186 -8.72 19.70 6.34
N ALA A 187 -7.53 19.19 6.65
CA ALA A 187 -6.65 19.71 7.70
C ALA A 187 -6.14 21.14 7.38
N PHE A 188 -6.12 21.53 6.10
CA PHE A 188 -5.73 22.88 5.70
C PHE A 188 -6.88 23.88 5.93
N PRO A 189 -6.59 25.10 6.41
CA PRO A 189 -7.61 26.11 6.74
C PRO A 189 -8.39 26.63 5.52
N SER A 190 -7.80 26.61 4.33
CA SER A 190 -8.48 26.99 3.09
C SER A 190 -7.88 26.29 1.88
N PHE A 191 -8.63 26.28 0.78
CA PHE A 191 -8.19 25.69 -0.49
C PHE A 191 -6.99 26.44 -1.08
N GLU A 192 -6.99 27.77 -0.96
CA GLU A 192 -5.91 28.65 -1.44
C GLU A 192 -4.62 28.36 -0.68
N PHE A 193 -4.71 28.20 0.63
CA PHE A 193 -3.56 27.86 1.48
C PHE A 193 -3.02 26.46 1.16
N PHE A 194 -3.90 25.48 0.94
CA PHE A 194 -3.51 24.16 0.45
C PHE A 194 -2.77 24.22 -0.90
N CYS A 195 -3.26 25.02 -1.86
CA CYS A 195 -2.61 25.18 -3.15
C CYS A 195 -1.20 25.76 -3.03
N GLN A 196 -1.03 26.81 -2.20
CA GLN A 196 0.28 27.42 -1.95
C GLN A 196 1.26 26.42 -1.32
N MET A 197 0.80 25.64 -0.34
CA MET A 197 1.61 24.60 0.29
C MET A 197 1.97 23.48 -0.67
N MET A 198 1.03 23.06 -1.53
CA MET A 198 1.29 22.06 -2.57
C MET A 198 2.37 22.55 -3.53
N ASP A 199 2.29 23.79 -3.99
CA ASP A 199 3.29 24.33 -4.91
C ASP A 199 4.69 24.30 -4.29
N GLN A 200 4.85 24.72 -3.04
CA GLN A 200 6.15 24.75 -2.36
C GLN A 200 6.66 23.36 -1.96
N CYS A 201 5.80 22.48 -1.43
CA CYS A 201 6.22 21.18 -0.88
C CYS A 201 6.38 20.09 -1.95
N THR A 202 5.82 20.30 -3.15
CA THR A 202 5.87 19.29 -4.24
C THR A 202 6.84 19.65 -5.37
N GLU A 203 7.61 20.71 -5.20
CA GLU A 203 8.81 20.97 -6.00
C GLU A 203 9.83 19.82 -5.84
N ASP A 204 10.62 19.57 -6.89
CA ASP A 204 11.68 18.55 -6.93
C ASP A 204 11.29 17.16 -6.40
N PHE A 205 10.11 16.67 -6.78
CA PHE A 205 9.56 15.35 -6.36
C PHE A 205 9.27 15.24 -4.86
N GLY A 206 9.06 16.37 -4.18
CA GLY A 206 8.49 16.39 -2.84
C GLY A 206 6.99 16.03 -2.82
N CYS A 207 6.48 15.80 -1.61
CA CYS A 207 5.08 15.53 -1.34
C CYS A 207 4.65 16.15 -0.01
N ILE A 208 3.35 16.39 0.12
CA ILE A 208 2.69 16.68 1.40
C ILE A 208 2.26 15.34 2.00
N ILE A 209 2.41 15.19 3.31
CA ILE A 209 1.91 14.04 4.06
C ILE A 209 0.90 14.55 5.09
N ILE A 210 -0.27 13.92 5.11
CA ILE A 210 -1.30 14.12 6.12
C ILE A 210 -1.30 12.90 7.03
N ASP A 211 -1.07 13.12 8.32
CA ASP A 211 -1.09 12.15 9.39
C ASP A 211 -2.45 12.23 10.11
N ASN A 212 -3.30 11.23 9.86
CA ASN A 212 -4.61 11.10 10.51
C ASN A 212 -4.54 10.25 11.80
N THR A 213 -3.35 9.81 12.22
CA THR A 213 -3.16 8.96 13.41
C THR A 213 -3.04 9.77 14.69
N THR A 214 -2.76 11.07 14.58
CA THR A 214 -2.64 11.99 15.71
C THR A 214 -4.01 12.45 16.22
N GLN A 215 -4.08 12.73 17.52
CA GLN A 215 -5.26 13.35 18.15
C GLN A 215 -5.20 14.89 18.08
N SER A 216 -4.09 15.46 17.62
CA SER A 216 -3.93 16.91 17.46
C SER A 216 -4.72 17.42 16.25
N SER A 217 -5.36 18.58 16.39
CA SER A 217 -5.98 19.32 15.28
C SER A 217 -5.07 20.42 14.73
N LYS A 218 -3.83 20.54 15.23
CA LYS A 218 -2.88 21.55 14.78
C LYS A 218 -2.28 21.14 13.44
N LEU A 219 -2.13 22.10 12.54
CA LEU A 219 -1.60 21.84 11.20
C LEU A 219 -0.18 21.27 11.26
N GLU A 220 0.68 21.82 12.12
CA GLU A 220 2.08 21.43 12.29
C GLU A 220 2.31 20.02 12.90
N ASP A 221 1.25 19.41 13.45
CA ASP A 221 1.28 18.06 14.01
C ASP A 221 0.65 17.02 13.06
N THR A 222 -0.16 17.48 12.11
CA THR A 222 -0.96 16.66 11.18
C THR A 222 -0.43 16.72 9.75
N VAL A 223 0.28 17.79 9.38
CA VAL A 223 0.79 18.01 8.02
C VAL A 223 2.32 18.09 8.05
N TYR A 224 2.93 17.37 7.11
CA TYR A 224 4.36 17.27 6.94
C TYR A 224 4.75 17.43 5.46
N TRP A 225 6.00 17.76 5.20
CA TRP A 225 6.58 17.62 3.86
C TRP A 225 7.53 16.43 3.84
N TYR A 226 7.70 15.81 2.69
CA TYR A 226 8.65 14.73 2.52
C TYR A 226 9.13 14.62 1.07
N LYS A 227 10.35 14.11 0.88
CA LYS A 227 10.93 13.79 -0.42
C LYS A 227 11.58 12.42 -0.32
N ALA A 228 11.23 11.54 -1.25
CA ALA A 228 11.68 10.15 -1.23
C ALA A 228 13.22 10.07 -1.34
N GLU A 229 13.81 9.20 -0.53
CA GLU A 229 15.24 8.89 -0.61
C GLU A 229 15.47 7.74 -1.61
N ILE A 230 16.60 7.79 -2.33
CA ILE A 230 16.98 6.75 -3.29
C ILE A 230 17.82 5.70 -2.58
N HIS A 231 17.25 4.50 -2.43
CA HIS A 231 17.92 3.39 -1.75
C HIS A 231 18.60 2.42 -2.71
N PRO A 232 19.62 1.67 -2.25
CA PRO A 232 20.11 0.47 -2.94
C PRO A 232 19.00 -0.56 -3.16
N ASP A 233 19.26 -1.55 -4.00
CA ASP A 233 18.31 -2.65 -4.18
C ASP A 233 18.18 -3.49 -2.91
N PHE A 234 16.94 -3.88 -2.62
CA PHE A 234 16.57 -4.67 -1.45
C PHE A 234 15.48 -5.67 -1.83
N LYS A 235 15.31 -6.69 -1.00
CA LYS A 235 14.30 -7.73 -1.18
C LYS A 235 13.48 -7.88 0.09
N ILE A 236 12.18 -8.05 -0.08
CA ILE A 236 11.24 -8.35 0.99
C ILE A 236 10.81 -9.81 0.87
N GLY A 237 10.52 -10.41 2.03
CA GLY A 237 10.09 -11.79 2.14
C GLY A 237 11.23 -12.80 2.22
N ALA A 238 10.89 -13.97 2.73
CA ALA A 238 11.87 -15.02 3.04
C ALA A 238 12.57 -15.54 1.77
N PRO A 239 13.86 -15.90 1.82
CA PRO A 239 14.60 -16.43 0.67
C PRO A 239 13.94 -17.65 0.01
N GLU A 240 13.22 -18.46 0.77
CA GLU A 240 12.48 -19.62 0.30
C GLU A 240 11.37 -19.23 -0.68
N LEU A 241 10.71 -18.09 -0.45
CA LEU A 241 9.67 -17.55 -1.33
C LEU A 241 10.25 -17.13 -2.68
N TRP A 242 11.45 -16.54 -2.67
CA TRP A 242 12.17 -16.20 -3.89
C TRP A 242 12.57 -17.44 -4.69
N LYS A 243 13.11 -18.46 -4.01
CA LYS A 243 13.45 -19.75 -4.66
C LYS A 243 12.21 -20.42 -5.24
N PHE A 244 11.11 -20.46 -4.49
CA PHE A 244 9.84 -21.01 -4.94
C PHE A 244 9.30 -20.25 -6.16
N SER A 245 9.33 -18.91 -6.13
CA SER A 245 8.89 -18.09 -7.25
C SER A 245 9.69 -18.40 -8.51
N GLN A 246 11.02 -18.53 -8.42
CA GLN A 246 11.88 -18.85 -9.56
C GLN A 246 11.60 -20.24 -10.13
N GLN A 247 11.35 -21.25 -9.29
CA GLN A 247 11.04 -22.60 -9.74
C GLN A 247 9.70 -22.67 -10.50
N ASN A 248 8.67 -21.97 -10.01
CA ASN A 248 7.36 -21.99 -10.65
C ASN A 248 7.30 -21.17 -11.94
N LEU A 249 8.04 -20.06 -12.02
CA LEU A 249 8.16 -19.29 -13.27
C LEU A 249 8.81 -20.12 -14.37
N ARG A 250 9.91 -20.82 -14.06
CA ARG A 250 10.61 -21.69 -15.02
C ARG A 250 9.72 -22.82 -15.54
N ASN A 251 8.87 -23.38 -14.67
CA ASN A 251 7.92 -24.42 -15.07
C ASN A 251 6.74 -23.85 -15.90
N GLY A 252 6.35 -22.60 -15.67
CA GLY A 252 5.28 -21.93 -16.42
C GLY A 252 5.72 -21.36 -17.77
N GLU A 253 7.02 -21.10 -17.97
CA GLU A 253 7.58 -20.73 -19.28
C GLU A 253 7.56 -21.91 -20.27
N ASP A 254 7.61 -23.16 -19.79
CA ASP A 254 7.43 -24.38 -20.61
C ASP A 254 5.95 -24.65 -20.96
N GLU A 255 5.00 -24.02 -20.25
CA GLU A 255 3.55 -24.12 -20.47
C GLU A 255 2.96 -22.76 -20.89
N GLY A 256 3.35 -22.29 -22.08
CA GLY A 256 2.61 -21.33 -22.93
C GLY A 256 1.84 -20.18 -22.24
N MET A 257 2.35 -18.96 -22.43
CA MET A 257 1.73 -17.67 -22.08
C MET A 257 0.19 -17.65 -21.96
N ASN A 258 -0.29 -17.24 -20.78
CA ASN A 258 -1.55 -16.55 -20.50
C ASN A 258 -2.83 -17.10 -21.17
N GLN A 259 -3.43 -18.12 -20.56
CA GLN A 259 -4.89 -18.24 -20.51
C GLN A 259 -5.35 -18.54 -19.08
N TYR A 260 -5.98 -17.55 -18.44
CA TYR A 260 -6.72 -17.76 -17.20
C TYR A 260 -7.96 -18.62 -17.50
N ASP A 261 -7.93 -19.89 -17.09
CA ASP A 261 -9.09 -20.80 -17.16
C ASP A 261 -9.89 -20.72 -15.84
N PRO A 262 -11.13 -20.17 -15.85
CA PRO A 262 -11.99 -20.08 -14.68
C PRO A 262 -12.44 -21.45 -14.11
N ASN A 263 -12.23 -22.56 -14.82
CA ASN A 263 -12.54 -23.92 -14.32
C ASN A 263 -11.36 -24.61 -13.59
N SER A 264 -10.16 -24.04 -13.61
CA SER A 264 -8.97 -24.59 -12.93
C SER A 264 -9.10 -24.62 -11.40
N ALA A 265 -9.96 -23.78 -10.82
CA ALA A 265 -10.20 -23.69 -9.37
C ALA A 265 -10.75 -24.98 -8.73
N LYS A 266 -11.30 -25.92 -9.52
CA LYS A 266 -11.84 -27.19 -9.00
C LYS A 266 -10.80 -28.30 -8.78
N LYS A 267 -9.53 -28.12 -9.20
CA LYS A 267 -8.50 -29.19 -9.21
C LYS A 267 -7.31 -28.99 -8.26
N LEU A 268 -7.29 -27.97 -7.40
CA LEU A 268 -6.21 -27.81 -6.42
C LEU A 268 -6.41 -28.72 -5.21
N LYS A 269 -6.07 -30.01 -5.36
CA LYS A 269 -5.69 -30.84 -4.20
C LYS A 269 -4.38 -30.25 -3.66
N GLY A 270 -4.44 -29.64 -2.48
CA GLY A 270 -3.26 -29.07 -1.84
C GLY A 270 -2.13 -30.11 -1.70
N PRO A 271 -0.86 -29.69 -1.71
CA PRO A 271 0.27 -30.62 -1.67
C PRO A 271 0.28 -31.42 -0.37
N ALA A 272 0.49 -32.74 -0.49
CA ALA A 272 0.69 -33.62 0.66
C ALA A 272 2.07 -33.35 1.28
N ILE A 273 2.10 -32.73 2.47
CA ILE A 273 3.33 -32.44 3.19
C ILE A 273 3.72 -33.68 4.00
N GLN A 274 4.84 -34.32 3.66
CA GLN A 274 5.48 -35.31 4.53
C GLN A 274 6.41 -34.61 5.52
N ILE A 275 6.14 -34.80 6.81
CA ILE A 275 7.00 -34.31 7.90
C ILE A 275 7.91 -35.45 8.33
N ARG A 276 9.22 -35.31 8.16
CA ARG A 276 10.20 -36.16 8.86
C ARG A 276 10.54 -35.51 10.19
N LYS A 277 10.31 -36.24 11.27
CA LYS A 277 10.78 -35.90 12.62
C LYS A 277 12.10 -36.63 12.83
N TYR A 278 13.07 -35.92 13.40
CA TYR A 278 14.22 -36.52 14.07
C TYR A 278 13.86 -36.70 15.55
#